data_AF-A0A920LU98-F1
#
_entry.id   AF-A0A920LU98-F1
#
_cell.length_a   1.000
_cell.length_b   1.000
_cell.length_c   1.000
_cell.angle_alpha   90.00
_cell.angle_beta   90.00
_cell.angle_gamma   90.00
#
_symmetry.space_group_name_H-M   'P 1'
#
loop_
_entity.id
_entity.type
_entity.pdbx_description
1 polymer ?
#
loop_
_entity_poly.entity_id
_entity_poly.type
_entity_poly.pdbx_seq_one_letter_code
_entity_poly.pdbx_strand_id
1 'polypeptide(L)'
;MFTFQKEVADRITSQPNSKNYSRLSVIVQSVCDIKKKQNLPAKIFYPVPKVSSTVLTFVRKKKIIINNFKSLEELTKLAFNKRRKSIKKLFKKY
;
A
#
# COMPACT_ATOMS: atom_id res chain seq x y z
N MET A 1 6.75 -11.70 -8.36
CA MET A 1 6.38 -10.49 -9.13
C MET A 1 4.89 -10.57 -9.38
N PHE A 2 4.13 -9.49 -9.16
CA PHE A 2 2.67 -9.51 -9.26
C PHE A 2 2.15 -8.33 -10.07
N THR A 3 1.05 -8.55 -10.77
CA THR A 3 0.34 -7.53 -11.56
C THR A 3 -0.86 -7.01 -10.77
N PHE A 4 -0.96 -5.70 -10.64
CA PHE A 4 -2.10 -5.04 -10.02
C PHE A 4 -2.75 -4.07 -10.99
N GLN A 5 -4.00 -3.69 -10.76
CA GLN A 5 -4.55 -2.49 -11.38
C GLN A 5 -3.68 -1.29 -11.01
N LYS A 6 -3.51 -0.35 -11.95
CA LYS A 6 -2.59 0.78 -11.81
C LYS A 6 -2.82 1.58 -10.53
N GLU A 7 -4.07 1.88 -10.18
CA GLU A 7 -4.40 2.61 -8.95
C GLU A 7 -3.94 1.87 -7.69
N VAL A 8 -4.13 0.55 -7.62
CA VAL A 8 -3.71 -0.27 -6.47
C VAL A 8 -2.18 -0.31 -6.40
N ALA A 9 -1.49 -0.45 -7.53
CA ALA A 9 -0.04 -0.39 -7.58
C ALA A 9 0.50 0.97 -7.11
N ASP A 10 -0.15 2.06 -7.52
CA ASP A 10 0.19 3.42 -7.11
C ASP A 10 -0.03 3.62 -5.60
N ARG A 11 -1.10 3.05 -5.03
CA ARG A 11 -1.30 3.04 -3.57
C ARG A 11 -0.22 2.23 -2.85
N ILE A 12 0.09 1.01 -3.29
CA ILE A 12 1.10 0.14 -2.65
C ILE A 12 2.46 0.82 -2.60
N THR A 13 2.84 1.53 -3.66
CA THR A 13 4.16 2.18 -3.82
C THR A 13 4.18 3.64 -3.38
N SER A 14 3.06 4.16 -2.89
CA SER A 14 2.91 5.56 -2.50
C SER A 14 3.77 5.91 -1.30
N GLN A 15 4.44 7.07 -1.35
CA GLN A 15 5.22 7.60 -0.23
C GLN A 15 4.32 8.34 0.78
N PRO A 16 4.75 8.54 2.03
CA PRO A 16 4.07 9.44 2.97
C PRO A 16 3.79 10.82 2.36
N ASN A 17 2.76 11.50 2.86
CA ASN A 17 2.29 12.81 2.35
C ASN A 17 1.77 12.83 0.90
N SER A 18 1.56 11.66 0.28
CA SER A 18 0.89 11.58 -1.02
C SER A 18 -0.61 11.27 -0.87
N LYS A 19 -1.41 11.72 -1.86
CA LYS A 19 -2.86 11.46 -1.91
C LYS A 19 -3.17 9.95 -1.85
N ASN A 20 -2.38 9.14 -2.55
CA ASN A 20 -2.57 7.69 -2.66
C ASN A 20 -2.00 6.90 -1.47
N TYR A 21 -1.32 7.56 -0.52
CA TYR A 21 -0.81 6.91 0.69
C TYR A 21 -1.94 6.32 1.52
N SER A 22 -1.88 5.03 1.83
CA SER A 22 -2.98 4.31 2.45
C SER A 22 -2.46 3.29 3.46
N ARG A 23 -3.38 2.66 4.18
CA ARG A 23 -3.08 1.51 5.05
C ARG A 23 -2.30 0.42 4.30
N LEU A 24 -2.63 0.17 3.04
CA LEU A 24 -1.92 -0.81 2.20
C LEU A 24 -0.46 -0.41 1.97
N SER A 25 -0.19 0.88 1.76
CA SER A 25 1.17 1.40 1.60
C SER A 25 2.02 1.04 2.83
N VAL A 26 1.51 1.34 4.03
CA VAL A 26 2.21 1.08 5.30
C VAL A 26 2.47 -0.41 5.49
N ILE A 27 1.42 -1.23 5.40
CA ILE A 27 1.51 -2.66 5.69
C ILE A 27 2.53 -3.33 4.75
N VAL A 28 2.43 -3.09 3.45
CA VAL A 28 3.27 -3.76 2.46
C VAL A 28 4.71 -3.26 2.53
N GLN A 29 4.92 -1.94 2.64
CA GLN A 29 6.25 -1.34 2.75
C GLN A 29 6.95 -1.65 4.08
N SER A 30 6.20 -2.06 5.11
CA SER A 30 6.81 -2.44 6.39
C SER A 30 7.59 -3.76 6.33
N VAL A 31 7.20 -4.66 5.43
CA VAL A 31 7.78 -6.00 5.30
C VAL A 31 8.58 -6.18 4.00
N CYS A 32 8.29 -5.38 2.97
CA CYS A 32 8.89 -5.54 1.66
C CYS A 32 9.45 -4.22 1.11
N ASP A 33 10.54 -4.32 0.37
CA ASP A 33 10.98 -3.32 -0.60
C ASP A 33 10.24 -3.58 -1.91
N ILE A 34 9.50 -2.57 -2.39
CA ILE A 34 8.67 -2.68 -3.60
C ILE A 34 9.27 -1.83 -4.71
N LYS A 35 9.38 -2.39 -5.91
CA LYS A 35 9.78 -1.66 -7.11
C LYS A 35 8.72 -1.80 -8.20
N LYS A 36 8.44 -0.70 -8.91
CA LYS A 36 7.65 -0.72 -10.14
C LYS A 36 8.55 -1.24 -11.27
N LYS A 37 8.12 -2.31 -11.94
CA LYS A 37 8.86 -2.86 -13.07
C LYS A 37 8.38 -2.24 -14.39
N GLN A 38 7.09 -2.33 -14.67
CA GLN A 38 6.50 -1.82 -15.91
C GLN A 38 5.00 -1.56 -15.78
N ASN A 39 4.49 -0.64 -16.59
CA ASN A 39 3.06 -0.44 -16.79
C ASN A 39 2.59 -1.26 -17.98
N LEU A 40 1.43 -1.90 -17.83
CA LEU A 40 0.79 -2.73 -18.83
C LEU A 40 -0.50 -2.03 -19.31
N PRO A 41 -0.57 -1.60 -20.57
CA PRO A 41 -1.77 -0.97 -21.10
C PRO A 41 -2.90 -2.00 -21.23
N ALA A 42 -4.15 -1.61 -20.99
CA ALA A 42 -5.30 -2.52 -20.97
C ALA A 42 -5.45 -3.36 -22.25
N LYS A 43 -5.11 -2.78 -23.40
CA LYS A 43 -5.23 -3.39 -24.73
C LYS A 43 -4.48 -4.72 -24.92
N ILE A 44 -3.53 -5.06 -24.05
CA ILE A 44 -2.78 -6.33 -24.15
C ILE A 44 -3.49 -7.50 -23.46
N PHE A 45 -4.62 -7.25 -22.78
CA PHE A 45 -5.40 -8.26 -22.08
C PHE A 45 -6.69 -8.56 -22.85
N TYR A 46 -7.18 -9.80 -22.74
CA TYR A 46 -8.46 -10.22 -23.31
C TYR A 46 -9.32 -10.94 -22.26
N PRO A 47 -10.60 -10.56 -22.08
CA PRO A 47 -11.24 -9.38 -22.65
C PRO A 47 -10.60 -8.07 -22.15
N VAL A 48 -10.69 -7.00 -22.95
CA VAL A 48 -10.01 -5.73 -22.63
C VAL A 48 -10.61 -5.12 -21.35
N PRO A 49 -9.82 -4.94 -20.27
CA PRO A 49 -10.29 -4.33 -19.03
C PRO A 49 -10.43 -2.81 -19.18
N LYS A 50 -11.22 -2.18 -18.30
CA LYS A 50 -11.41 -0.72 -18.28
C LYS A 50 -10.21 0.06 -17.76
N VAL A 51 -9.27 -0.60 -17.11
CA VAL A 51 -8.13 0.05 -16.41
C VAL A 51 -6.82 -0.61 -16.80
N SER A 52 -5.75 0.19 -16.79
CA SER A 52 -4.38 -0.32 -16.99
C SER A 52 -3.86 -1.03 -15.74
N SER A 53 -2.82 -1.84 -15.92
CA SER A 53 -2.17 -2.59 -14.85
C SER A 53 -0.72 -2.16 -14.69
N THR A 54 -0.13 -2.48 -13.54
CA THR A 54 1.28 -2.24 -13.24
C THR A 54 1.87 -3.47 -12.57
N VAL A 55 3.06 -3.83 -13.02
CA VAL A 55 3.84 -4.94 -12.48
C VAL A 55 4.70 -4.43 -11.33
N LEU A 56 4.55 -5.06 -10.16
CA LEU A 56 5.35 -4.81 -8.97
C LEU A 56 6.22 -6.02 -8.61
N THR A 57 7.45 -5.75 -8.21
CA THR A 57 8.34 -6.73 -7.58
C THR A 57 8.45 -6.43 -6.10
N PHE A 58 8.37 -7.47 -5.28
CA PHE A 58 8.44 -7.40 -3.82
C PHE A 58 9.66 -8.19 -3.38
N VAL A 59 10.53 -7.56 -2.60
CA VAL A 59 11.66 -8.20 -1.97
C VAL A 59 11.48 -8.05 -0.48
N ARG A 60 11.47 -9.16 0.27
CA ARG A 60 11.30 -9.08 1.73
C ARG A 60 12.51 -8.34 2.33
N LYS A 61 12.24 -7.40 3.22
CA LYS A 61 13.29 -6.63 3.91
C LYS A 61 14.14 -7.57 4.77
N LYS A 62 15.45 -7.37 4.74
CA LYS A 62 16.41 -8.15 5.57
C LYS A 62 16.17 -7.95 7.07
N LYS A 63 15.83 -6.72 7.47
CA LYS A 63 15.51 -6.36 8.85
C LYS A 63 14.09 -5.83 8.91
N ILE A 64 13.21 -6.59 9.55
CA ILE A 64 11.83 -6.18 9.81
C ILE A 64 11.80 -5.57 11.20
N ILE A 65 11.41 -4.30 11.28
CA ILE A 65 11.37 -3.53 12.53
C ILE A 65 10.07 -3.81 13.30
N ILE A 66 9.13 -4.52 12.69
CA ILE A 66 7.81 -4.79 13.26
C ILE A 66 7.81 -6.14 13.96
N ASN A 67 7.73 -6.08 15.29
CA ASN A 67 7.70 -7.26 16.15
C ASN A 67 6.32 -7.91 16.21
N ASN A 68 5.24 -7.12 16.07
CA ASN A 68 3.87 -7.61 16.10
C ASN A 68 3.05 -7.03 14.92
N PHE A 69 2.78 -7.87 13.93
CA PHE A 69 2.03 -7.48 12.75
C PHE A 69 0.56 -7.17 13.06
N LYS A 70 -0.05 -7.87 14.03
CA LYS A 70 -1.44 -7.64 14.43
C LYS A 70 -1.62 -6.25 15.04
N SER A 71 -0.68 -5.82 15.88
CA SER A 71 -0.68 -4.46 16.43
C SER A 71 -0.53 -3.40 15.34
N LEU A 72 0.32 -3.64 14.33
CA LEU A 72 0.42 -2.73 13.18
C LEU A 72 -0.89 -2.66 12.41
N GLU A 73 -1.53 -3.79 12.16
CA GLU A 73 -2.79 -3.84 11.43
C GLU A 73 -3.90 -3.08 12.16
N GLU A 74 -4.05 -3.29 13.47
CA GLU A 74 -5.03 -2.58 14.30
C GLU A 74 -4.74 -1.07 14.34
N LEU A 75 -3.48 -0.69 14.56
CA LEU A 75 -3.04 0.71 14.59
C LEU A 75 -3.35 1.41 13.26
N THR A 76 -2.96 0.79 12.15
CA THR A 76 -3.18 1.36 10.82
C THR A 76 -4.65 1.36 10.44
N LYS A 77 -5.44 0.38 10.86
CA LYS A 77 -6.91 0.38 10.68
C LYS A 77 -7.54 1.58 11.37
N LEU A 78 -7.19 1.84 12.63
CA LEU A 78 -7.69 3.01 13.36
C LEU A 78 -7.24 4.31 12.69
N ALA A 79 -5.95 4.45 12.41
CA ALA A 79 -5.37 5.69 11.87
C ALA A 79 -5.97 6.06 10.51
N PHE A 80 -6.10 5.10 9.60
CA PHE A 80 -6.60 5.37 8.24
C PHE A 80 -8.13 5.43 8.15
N ASN A 81 -8.88 4.88 9.12
CA ASN A 81 -10.34 5.06 9.18
C ASN A 81 -10.75 6.53 9.38
N LYS A 82 -9.93 7.33 10.08
CA LYS A 82 -10.17 8.78 10.27
C LYS A 82 -9.00 9.61 9.74
N ARG A 83 -8.62 9.38 8.48
CA ARG A 83 -7.44 9.99 7.83
C ARG A 83 -7.36 11.53 7.88
N ARG A 84 -8.49 12.22 8.05
CA ARG A 84 -8.59 13.69 8.17
C ARG A 84 -8.57 14.21 9.62
N LYS A 85 -8.34 13.36 10.62
CA LYS A 85 -8.28 13.74 12.04
C LYS A 85 -6.86 13.56 12.58
N SER A 86 -6.48 14.44 13.51
CA SER A 86 -5.21 14.34 14.23
C SER A 86 -5.12 13.00 14.98
N ILE A 87 -3.96 12.36 14.88
CA ILE A 87 -3.60 11.13 15.59
C ILE A 87 -3.85 11.29 17.10
N LYS A 88 -3.45 12.41 17.70
CA LYS A 88 -3.66 12.68 19.14
C LYS A 88 -5.14 12.56 19.55
N LYS A 89 -6.06 13.03 18.69
CA LYS A 89 -7.51 12.95 18.94
C LYS A 89 -8.05 11.53 18.79
N LEU A 90 -7.36 10.69 18.03
CA LEU A 90 -7.70 9.29 17.84
C LEU A 90 -7.35 8.45 19.06
N PHE A 91 -6.18 8.71 19.65
CA PHE A 91 -5.64 7.96 20.79
C PHE A 91 -6.09 8.51 22.14
N LYS A 92 -6.72 9.68 22.21
CA LYS A 92 -7.33 10.19 23.48
C LYS A 92 -8.41 9.28 24.07
N LYS A 93 -8.89 8.27 23.32
CA LYS A 93 -9.93 7.32 23.74
C LYS A 93 -9.34 6.02 24.32
N TYR A 94 -8.03 5.83 24.24
CA TYR A 94 -7.28 4.73 24.85
C TYR A 94 -6.48 5.27 26.03
#